data_AF-A0A7X0APA5-F1
#
_entry.id   AF-A0A7X0APA5-F1
#
_cell.length_a   1.000
_cell.length_b   1.000
_cell.length_c   1.000
_cell.angle_alpha   90.00
_cell.angle_beta   90.00
_cell.angle_gamma   90.00
#
_symmetry.space_group_name_H-M   'P 1'
#
loop_
_entity.id
_entity.type
_entity.pdbx_description
1 polymer ?
#
loop_
_entity_poly.entity_id
_entity_poly.type
_entity_poly.pdbx_seq_one_letter_code
_entity_poly.pdbx_strand_id
1 'polypeptide(L)'
;MDLTTEVLRLGTAMARVRAEVASTNIANADVPGFRLQRADFAQATGLLRQAAEQPSMDTDRLGAITPHSLGASVHAADPDPTVPVSLDREVAELQTANVDFQTLTTLMSRRFALMQLAMSGRD
;
A
#
# COMPACT_ATOMS: atom_id res chain seq x y z
N MET A 1 -19.16 1.27 -3.35
CA MET A 1 -18.25 0.16 -3.75
C MET A 1 -18.32 -0.91 -2.67
N ASP A 2 -18.09 -2.19 -2.97
CA ASP A 2 -18.04 -3.25 -1.95
C ASP A 2 -16.77 -3.12 -1.08
N LEU A 3 -16.87 -3.40 0.22
CA LEU A 3 -15.77 -3.27 1.19
C LEU A 3 -14.55 -4.11 0.79
N THR A 4 -14.77 -5.31 0.25
CA THR A 4 -13.68 -6.18 -0.23
C THR A 4 -12.87 -5.53 -1.35
N THR A 5 -13.57 -4.93 -2.31
CA THR A 5 -12.94 -4.21 -3.43
C THR A 5 -12.15 -3.01 -2.93
N GLU A 6 -12.69 -2.31 -1.93
CA GLU A 6 -12.04 -1.14 -1.33
C GLU A 6 -10.78 -1.51 -0.55
N VAL A 7 -10.81 -2.61 0.21
CA VAL A 7 -9.64 -3.17 0.90
C VAL A 7 -8.55 -3.56 -0.11
N LEU A 8 -8.92 -4.24 -1.20
CA LEU A 8 -7.97 -4.64 -2.24
C LEU A 8 -7.36 -3.43 -2.94
N ARG A 9 -8.17 -2.42 -3.27
CA ARG A 9 -7.71 -1.16 -3.86
C ARG A 9 -6.71 -0.46 -2.95
N LEU A 10 -7.05 -0.30 -1.68
CA LEU A 10 -6.21 0.37 -0.69
C LEU A 10 -4.92 -0.41 -0.42
N GLY A 11 -5.00 -1.73 -0.25
CA GLY A 11 -3.84 -2.60 -0.09
C GLY A 11 -2.85 -2.47 -1.26
N THR A 12 -3.38 -2.50 -2.49
CA THR A 12 -2.58 -2.36 -3.70
C THR A 12 -1.88 -1.00 -3.76
N ALA A 13 -2.60 0.06 -3.38
CA ALA A 13 -2.02 1.40 -3.30
C ALA A 13 -0.92 1.51 -2.24
N MET A 14 -1.09 0.88 -1.07
CA MET A 14 -0.07 0.85 -0.02
C MET A 14 1.19 0.08 -0.47
N ALA A 15 1.02 -1.08 -1.10
CA ALA A 15 2.13 -1.87 -1.64
C ALA A 15 2.92 -1.08 -2.71
N ARG A 16 2.21 -0.37 -3.59
CA ARG A 16 2.83 0.53 -4.57
C ARG A 16 3.66 1.63 -3.91
N VAL A 17 3.11 2.33 -2.92
CA VAL A 17 3.83 3.41 -2.23
C VAL A 17 5.08 2.87 -1.51
N ARG A 18 5.02 1.66 -0.91
CA ARG A 18 6.22 1.01 -0.34
C ARG A 18 7.29 0.75 -1.39
N ALA A 19 6.91 0.23 -2.56
CA ALA A 19 7.85 -0.03 -3.65
C ALA A 19 8.49 1.28 -4.16
N GLU A 20 7.70 2.36 -4.30
CA GLU A 20 8.20 3.68 -4.71
C GLU A 20 9.20 4.26 -3.67
N VAL A 21 8.91 4.13 -2.38
CA VAL A 21 9.82 4.57 -1.30
C VAL A 21 11.10 3.74 -1.27
N ALA A 22 11.00 2.41 -1.32
CA ALA A 22 12.17 1.54 -1.32
C ALA A 22 13.05 1.79 -2.55
N SER A 23 12.44 1.98 -3.73
CA SER A 23 13.15 2.34 -4.96
C SER A 23 13.87 3.69 -4.84
N THR A 24 13.23 4.69 -4.22
CA THR A 24 13.84 6.00 -3.98
C THR A 24 15.02 5.89 -3.01
N ASN A 25 14.90 5.08 -1.96
CA ASN A 25 15.98 4.83 -1.01
C ASN A 25 17.17 4.14 -1.68
N ILE A 26 16.92 3.11 -2.52
CA ILE A 26 17.96 2.40 -3.27
C ILE A 26 18.69 3.35 -4.23
N ALA A 27 17.94 4.16 -4.99
CA ALA A 27 18.51 5.08 -5.98
C ALA A 27 19.38 6.18 -5.35
N ASN A 28 19.13 6.52 -4.09
CA ASN A 28 19.85 7.58 -3.37
C ASN A 28 20.74 7.05 -2.24
N ALA A 29 20.97 5.73 -2.16
CA ALA A 29 21.74 5.12 -1.06
C ALA A 29 23.17 5.68 -0.94
N ASP A 30 23.79 6.00 -2.07
CA ASP A 30 25.16 6.54 -2.14
C ASP A 30 25.20 8.07 -2.20
N VAL A 31 24.07 8.77 -2.10
CA VAL A 31 24.00 10.23 -2.19
C VAL A 31 24.33 10.84 -0.82
N PRO A 32 25.41 11.64 -0.69
CA PRO A 32 25.77 12.26 0.58
C PRO A 32 24.66 13.16 1.11
N GLY A 33 24.28 12.98 2.38
CA GLY A 33 23.23 13.76 3.02
C GLY A 33 21.80 13.36 2.65
N PHE A 34 21.61 12.31 1.85
CA PHE A 34 20.28 11.72 1.64
C PHE A 34 19.74 11.17 2.96
N ARG A 35 18.45 11.42 3.20
CA ARG A 35 17.72 10.88 4.36
C ARG A 35 16.78 9.80 3.88
N LEU A 36 16.92 8.63 4.49
CA LEU A 36 16.06 7.48 4.24
C LEU A 36 14.59 7.88 4.42
N GLN A 37 13.72 7.43 3.52
CA GLN A 37 12.29 7.68 3.58
C GLN A 37 11.53 6.44 4.05
N ARG A 38 10.42 6.65 4.77
CA ARG A 38 9.49 5.59 5.18
C ARG A 38 8.07 6.06 4.96
N ALA A 39 7.20 5.14 4.55
CA ALA A 39 5.77 5.37 4.46
C ALA A 39 5.09 4.90 5.74
N ASP A 40 4.28 5.78 6.34
CA ASP A 40 3.39 5.41 7.44
C ASP A 40 1.98 5.12 6.90
N PHE A 41 1.45 3.95 7.25
CA PHE A 41 0.10 3.51 6.87
C PHE A 41 -0.82 3.31 8.07
N ALA A 42 -0.45 3.80 9.26
CA ALA A 42 -1.22 3.63 10.49
C ALA A 42 -2.67 4.13 10.34
N GLN A 43 -2.87 5.29 9.69
CA GLN A 43 -4.20 5.83 9.44
C GLN A 43 -5.03 4.91 8.52
N ALA A 44 -4.46 4.48 7.39
CA ALA A 44 -5.15 3.63 6.43
C ALA A 44 -5.50 2.26 7.03
N THR A 45 -4.57 1.64 7.76
CA THR A 45 -4.80 0.37 8.45
C THR A 45 -5.79 0.49 9.61
N GLY A 46 -5.79 1.62 10.33
CA GLY A 46 -6.77 1.93 11.37
C GLY A 46 -8.19 2.01 10.79
N LEU A 47 -8.36 2.71 9.67
CA LEU A 47 -9.65 2.81 8.99
C LEU A 47 -10.15 1.47 8.44
N LEU A 48 -9.26 0.65 7.89
CA LEU A 48 -9.61 -0.72 7.45
C LEU A 48 -10.07 -1.60 8.62
N ARG A 49 -9.38 -1.53 9.76
CA ARG A 49 -9.77 -2.27 10.97
C ARG A 49 -11.15 -1.83 11.46
N GLN A 50 -11.37 -0.52 11.51
CA GLN A 50 -12.64 0.03 11.94
C GLN A 50 -13.79 -0.37 10.99
N ALA A 51 -13.55 -0.42 9.68
CA ALA A 51 -14.53 -0.87 8.69
C ALA A 51 -14.80 -2.39 8.77
N ALA A 52 -13.81 -3.19 9.16
CA ALA A 52 -13.99 -4.62 9.41
C ALA A 52 -14.85 -4.90 10.66
N GLU A 53 -14.70 -4.07 11.70
CA GLU A 53 -15.49 -4.16 12.95
C GLU A 53 -16.90 -3.58 12.80
N GLN A 54 -17.09 -2.62 11.90
CA GLN A 54 -18.38 -1.94 11.66
C GLN A 54 -18.71 -1.95 10.15
N PRO A 55 -19.36 -3.02 9.65
CA PRO A 55 -19.72 -3.14 8.23
C PRO A 55 -20.72 -2.09 7.73
N SER A 56 -21.41 -1.41 8.65
CA SER A 56 -22.31 -0.28 8.36
C SER A 56 -21.58 1.04 8.16
N MET A 57 -20.25 1.07 8.32
CA MET A 57 -19.47 2.26 8.12
C MET A 57 -19.45 2.65 6.64
N ASP A 58 -19.60 3.95 6.41
CA ASP A 58 -19.57 4.55 5.10
C ASP A 58 -18.21 4.30 4.41
N THR A 59 -18.25 3.51 3.32
CA THR A 59 -17.09 3.20 2.48
C THR A 59 -16.48 4.45 1.85
N ASP A 60 -17.19 5.59 1.84
CA ASP A 60 -16.71 6.84 1.27
C ASP A 60 -15.46 7.36 2.00
N ARG A 61 -15.32 7.07 3.30
CA ARG A 61 -14.10 7.41 4.07
C ARG A 61 -12.87 6.62 3.60
N LEU A 62 -13.05 5.36 3.20
CA LEU A 62 -11.98 4.55 2.62
C LEU A 62 -11.67 5.00 1.18
N GLY A 63 -12.72 5.34 0.42
CA GLY A 63 -12.60 5.88 -0.94
C GLY A 63 -11.82 7.19 -1.02
N ALA A 64 -11.91 8.02 0.02
CA ALA A 64 -11.13 9.26 0.14
C ALA A 64 -9.61 9.02 0.26
N ILE A 65 -9.17 7.83 0.67
CA ILE A 65 -7.75 7.49 0.74
C ILE A 65 -7.23 7.15 -0.67
N THR A 66 -6.55 8.11 -1.27
CA THR A 66 -5.95 7.97 -2.60
C THR A 66 -4.46 7.63 -2.49
N PRO A 67 -3.84 7.06 -3.55
CA PRO A 67 -2.39 6.91 -3.60
C PRO A 67 -1.64 8.21 -3.32
N HIS A 68 -2.18 9.35 -3.74
CA HIS A 68 -1.63 10.66 -3.45
C HIS A 68 -1.62 10.99 -1.94
N SER A 69 -2.73 10.74 -1.24
CA SER A 69 -2.80 10.92 0.22
C SER A 69 -1.87 9.96 0.98
N LEU A 70 -1.66 8.74 0.48
CA LEU A 70 -0.70 7.80 1.05
C LEU A 70 0.74 8.29 0.84
N GLY A 71 1.04 8.87 -0.33
CA GLY A 71 2.33 9.50 -0.60
C GLY A 71 2.64 10.68 0.33
N ALA A 72 1.61 11.42 0.76
CA ALA A 72 1.78 12.49 1.76
C ALA A 72 2.13 11.96 3.17
N SER A 73 1.94 10.66 3.42
CA SER A 73 2.34 9.96 4.65
C SER A 73 3.77 9.38 4.56
N VAL A 74 4.49 9.71 3.48
CA VAL A 74 5.92 9.41 3.35
C VAL A 74 6.70 10.52 4.05
N HIS A 75 7.53 10.10 5.00
CA HIS A 75 8.34 11.00 5.79
C HIS A 75 9.80 10.56 5.73
N ALA A 76 10.72 11.51 5.91
CA ALA A 76 12.09 11.13 6.23
C ALA A 76 12.04 10.32 7.53
N ALA A 77 12.64 9.12 7.51
CA ALA A 77 12.87 8.36 8.72
C ALA A 77 13.64 9.26 9.69
N ASP A 78 13.14 9.34 10.92
CA ASP A 78 13.77 10.11 11.98
C ASP A 78 15.19 9.58 12.19
N PRO A 79 16.25 10.37 11.97
CA PRO A 79 17.57 9.79 11.83
C PRO A 79 18.40 10.01 13.11
N ASP A 80 19.12 8.95 13.47
CA ASP A 80 20.56 9.16 13.61
C ASP A 80 21.12 9.27 12.17
N PRO A 81 21.54 10.46 11.71
CA PRO A 81 22.02 10.69 10.35
C PRO A 81 23.34 9.97 10.04
N THR A 82 23.93 9.29 11.02
CA THR A 82 25.15 8.49 10.85
C THR A 82 24.88 7.04 10.42
N VAL A 83 23.62 6.59 10.45
CA VAL A 83 23.27 5.22 10.01
C VAL A 83 23.14 5.20 8.49
N PRO A 84 24.05 4.55 7.76
CA PRO A 84 23.97 4.46 6.31
C PRO A 84 22.74 3.66 5.88
N VAL A 85 22.19 4.01 4.71
CA VAL A 85 21.12 3.24 4.07
C VAL A 85 21.62 1.82 3.81
N SER A 86 20.97 0.81 4.39
CA SER A 86 21.28 -0.59 4.10
C SER A 86 20.60 -0.99 2.81
N LEU A 87 21.37 -1.08 1.72
CA LEU A 87 20.87 -1.45 0.39
C LEU A 87 20.14 -2.80 0.42
N ASP A 88 20.71 -3.80 1.09
CA ASP A 88 20.12 -5.13 1.21
C ASP A 88 18.73 -5.10 1.84
N ARG A 89 18.55 -4.25 2.87
CA ARG A 89 17.27 -4.05 3.53
C ARG A 89 16.25 -3.39 2.61
N GLU A 90 16.64 -2.36 1.89
CA GLU A 90 15.72 -1.66 0.98
C GLU A 90 15.37 -2.52 -0.24
N VAL A 91 16.30 -3.33 -0.73
CA VAL A 91 16.02 -4.35 -1.75
C VAL A 91 15.02 -5.38 -1.23
N ALA A 92 15.22 -5.89 -0.01
CA ALA A 92 14.27 -6.81 0.61
C ALA A 92 12.86 -6.18 0.74
N GLU A 93 12.77 -4.93 1.21
CA GLU A 93 11.50 -4.20 1.31
C GLU A 93 10.83 -4.03 -0.06
N LEU A 94 11.60 -3.69 -1.10
CA LEU A 94 11.09 -3.59 -2.47
C LEU A 94 10.55 -4.93 -2.97
N GLN A 95 11.25 -6.04 -2.70
CA GLN A 95 10.79 -7.37 -3.09
C GLN A 95 9.49 -7.74 -2.36
N THR A 96 9.41 -7.50 -1.05
CA THR A 96 8.19 -7.72 -0.28
C THR A 96 7.02 -6.91 -0.84
N ALA A 97 7.22 -5.61 -1.09
CA ALA A 97 6.21 -4.74 -1.66
C ALA A 97 5.71 -5.21 -3.04
N ASN A 98 6.61 -5.72 -3.89
CA ASN A 98 6.26 -6.27 -5.20
C ASN A 98 5.44 -7.56 -5.08
N VAL A 99 5.81 -8.47 -4.18
CA VAL A 99 5.05 -9.71 -3.93
C VAL A 99 3.65 -9.38 -3.41
N ASP A 100 3.53 -8.44 -2.48
CA ASP A 100 2.24 -7.98 -1.95
C ASP A 100 1.37 -7.39 -3.05
N PHE A 101 1.94 -6.52 -3.89
CA PHE A 101 1.23 -5.91 -5.02
C PHE A 101 0.70 -6.97 -6.01
N GLN A 102 1.54 -7.93 -6.40
CA GLN A 102 1.15 -9.01 -7.31
C GLN A 102 0.06 -9.90 -6.71
N THR A 103 0.17 -10.21 -5.43
CA THR A 103 -0.81 -11.02 -4.69
C THR A 103 -2.17 -10.32 -4.64
N LEU A 104 -2.19 -9.05 -4.25
CA LEU A 104 -3.41 -8.26 -4.15
C LEU A 104 -4.08 -8.05 -5.52
N THR A 105 -3.29 -7.79 -6.56
CA THR A 105 -3.78 -7.69 -7.94
C THR A 105 -4.41 -9.00 -8.41
N THR A 106 -3.79 -10.13 -8.09
CA THR A 106 -4.35 -11.47 -8.41
C THR A 106 -5.69 -11.70 -7.72
N LEU A 107 -5.79 -11.34 -6.44
CA LEU A 107 -7.05 -11.46 -5.68
C LEU A 107 -8.15 -10.55 -6.24
N MET A 108 -7.80 -9.32 -6.63
CA MET A 108 -8.72 -8.37 -7.28
C MET A 108 -9.27 -8.93 -8.60
N SER A 109 -8.41 -9.46 -9.47
CA SER A 109 -8.82 -10.11 -10.72
C SER A 109 -9.76 -11.29 -10.48
N ARG A 110 -9.45 -12.15 -9.49
CA ARG A 110 -10.32 -13.27 -9.11
C ARG A 110 -11.68 -12.80 -8.60
N ARG A 111 -11.72 -11.73 -7.81
CA ARG A 111 -12.96 -11.14 -7.31
C ARG A 111 -13.84 -10.64 -8.45
N PHE A 112 -13.27 -9.94 -9.44
CA PHE A 112 -14.03 -9.51 -10.62
C PHE A 112 -14.55 -10.67 -11.46
N ALA A 113 -13.74 -11.72 -11.66
CA ALA A 113 -14.18 -12.92 -12.36
C ALA A 113 -15.39 -13.59 -11.67
N LEU A 114 -15.38 -13.67 -10.34
CA LEU A 114 -16.51 -14.20 -9.56
C LEU A 114 -17.76 -13.30 -9.65
N MET A 115 -17.59 -11.97 -9.62
CA MET A 115 -18.71 -11.06 -9.80
C MET A 115 -19.30 -11.16 -11.21
N GLN A 116 -18.45 -11.29 -12.24
CA GLN A 116 -18.89 -11.50 -13.61
C GLN A 116 -19.67 -12.80 -13.76
N LEU A 117 -19.17 -13.90 -13.17
CA LEU A 117 -19.86 -15.19 -13.17
C LEU A 117 -21.23 -15.12 -12.49
N ALA A 118 -21.33 -14.43 -11.35
CA ALA A 118 -22.58 -14.25 -10.63
C ALA A 118 -23.60 -13.41 -11.43
N MET A 119 -23.13 -12.44 -12.23
CA MET A 119 -23.98 -11.65 -13.11
C MET A 119 -24.43 -12.43 -14.34
N SER A 120 -23.54 -13.22 -14.96
CA SER A 120 -23.85 -13.99 -16.17
C SER A 120 -24.62 -15.29 -15.91
N GLY A 121 -24.52 -15.86 -14.71
CA GLY A 121 -25.24 -17.09 -14.32
C GLY A 121 -26.70 -16.85 -13.90
N ARG A 122 -27.25 -15.66 -14.17
CA ARG A 122 -28.61 -15.24 -13.79
C ARG A 122 -29.61 -15.29 -14.97
N ASP A 123 -29.32 -16.11 -15.97
CA ASP A 123 -30.21 -16.48 -17.08
C ASP A 123 -30.47 -18.00 -17.08
#